data_AF-A0AA88R690-F1
#
_entry.id   AF-A0AA88R690-F1
#
_cell.length_a   1.000
_cell.length_b   1.000
_cell.length_c   1.000
_cell.angle_alpha   90.00
_cell.angle_beta   90.00
_cell.angle_gamma   90.00
#
_symmetry.space_group_name_H-M   'P 1'
#
loop_
_entity.id
_entity.type
_entity.pdbx_description
1 polymer ?
#
loop_
_entity_poly.entity_id
_entity_poly.type
_entity_poly.pdbx_seq_one_letter_code
_entity_poly.pdbx_strand_id
1 'polypeptide(L)'
;MADSKLLLLLSIFLTLIFSQVRGDASAVDEDLVRSTGPDSSSLMLQLDQLKSKIHTLESRIGGNALELKGKDEIITEKEKIISEKSDTVALLEKEIASLRIKGSLDAEEQLSEAQSRATRLQKQVEKLEKEVEKKDREKAALEVRTNEAEKKLAELNSKLKNLQKIVDDQKTKIRKTERALQVAEEELMKAKFEATSKIKELTEVHGAWLPPWLAGHLLGCQSHVEMHWKEHGKPALDIALQMATEKKAQLEKWAAPHMETVKTKLIPAVKEQWLVITIYVEPHMQSLTTKTIELYETSKSAVGPHIVKLQELVDPYFQEVEKFSKPYIDQVGTAAKPHVEKVRGVLKPYTKGAVRAYRKFLESATTYHHQVQGRVQESLKKHELTRPLATKELVWFAASALLALPAIVLSRICSAIFCKKAVKPNRGGSSNHARRKAKRGHQDR
;
A
#
# COMPACT_ATOMS: atom_id res chain seq x y z
N MET A 1 9.90 -69.85 3.30
CA MET A 1 11.31 -70.27 3.16
C MET A 1 12.07 -69.63 4.30
N ALA A 2 12.83 -70.45 5.04
CA ALA A 2 13.68 -70.12 6.20
C ALA A 2 12.89 -69.45 7.34
N ASP A 3 12.33 -70.21 8.29
CA ASP A 3 13.00 -70.38 9.59
C ASP A 3 12.70 -71.74 10.27
N SER A 4 12.19 -72.72 9.52
CA SER A 4 11.91 -74.06 10.05
C SER A 4 13.11 -75.01 10.04
N LYS A 5 14.33 -74.50 9.79
CA LYS A 5 15.55 -75.33 9.63
C LYS A 5 16.55 -75.25 10.78
N LEU A 6 16.42 -74.30 11.72
CA LEU A 6 17.33 -74.20 12.88
C LEU A 6 16.84 -75.02 14.09
N LEU A 7 15.52 -75.18 14.26
CA LEU A 7 14.93 -75.97 15.34
C LEU A 7 15.01 -77.50 15.12
N LEU A 8 15.37 -77.94 13.92
CA LEU A 8 15.53 -79.34 13.53
C LEU A 8 16.96 -79.88 13.72
N LEU A 9 17.93 -79.04 14.09
CA LEU A 9 19.33 -79.43 14.28
C LEU A 9 19.75 -79.66 15.75
N LEU A 10 18.95 -79.23 16.75
CA LEU A 10 19.25 -79.53 18.16
C LEU A 10 18.44 -80.72 18.73
N SER A 11 17.44 -81.21 17.99
CA SER A 11 16.57 -82.33 18.40
C SER A 11 17.17 -83.71 18.11
N ILE A 12 18.35 -83.81 17.49
CA ILE A 12 18.86 -85.06 16.87
C ILE A 12 20.10 -85.63 17.59
N PHE A 13 20.58 -85.06 18.70
CA PHE A 13 21.86 -85.50 19.30
C PHE A 13 21.87 -86.13 20.70
N LEU A 14 20.76 -86.39 21.40
CA LEU A 14 20.90 -87.14 22.67
C LEU A 14 19.72 -88.01 23.12
N THR A 15 18.97 -88.60 22.19
CA THR A 15 18.13 -89.77 22.48
C THR A 15 18.08 -90.74 21.31
N LEU A 16 19.22 -91.36 21.00
CA LEU A 16 19.26 -92.60 20.21
C LEU A 16 20.61 -93.30 20.43
N ILE A 17 20.61 -94.37 21.22
CA ILE A 17 21.09 -95.71 20.83
C ILE A 17 21.09 -96.63 22.07
N PHE A 18 20.10 -97.52 22.06
CA PHE A 18 20.14 -98.94 22.41
C PHE A 18 20.62 -99.41 23.79
N SER A 19 19.62 -99.84 24.58
CA SER A 19 19.30 -101.26 24.86
C SER A 19 20.40 -102.24 25.27
N GLN A 20 20.07 -102.93 26.38
CA GLN A 20 20.36 -104.34 26.69
C GLN A 20 21.82 -104.76 26.87
N VAL A 21 22.17 -105.17 28.09
CA VAL A 21 22.40 -106.59 28.38
C VAL A 21 22.01 -106.90 29.82
N ARG A 22 21.01 -107.77 29.92
CA ARG A 22 20.65 -108.62 31.05
C ARG A 22 21.50 -109.90 30.91
N GLY A 23 22.03 -110.42 32.00
CA GLY A 23 22.78 -111.67 32.04
C GLY A 23 22.72 -112.28 33.43
N ASP A 24 21.67 -113.05 33.67
CA ASP A 24 21.50 -113.97 34.79
C ASP A 24 22.60 -115.06 34.76
N ALA A 25 23.10 -115.47 35.92
CA ALA A 25 23.61 -116.83 36.13
C ALA A 25 23.38 -117.23 37.59
N SER A 26 22.29 -117.96 37.76
CA SER A 26 21.97 -118.83 38.88
C SER A 26 22.90 -120.04 38.92
N ALA A 27 23.29 -120.47 40.11
CA ALA A 27 23.33 -121.87 40.58
C ALA A 27 23.73 -121.84 42.06
N VAL A 28 22.88 -122.25 43.02
CA VAL A 28 22.60 -123.66 43.40
C VAL A 28 23.88 -124.30 43.94
N ASP A 29 23.95 -125.01 45.05
CA ASP A 29 23.12 -125.37 46.22
C ASP A 29 24.09 -126.25 47.05
N GLU A 30 23.62 -126.82 48.16
CA GLU A 30 24.25 -127.88 48.95
C GLU A 30 25.44 -127.50 49.85
N ASP A 31 25.59 -128.07 51.04
CA ASP A 31 24.67 -128.74 51.94
C ASP A 31 25.38 -128.75 53.31
N LEU A 32 24.57 -128.91 54.34
CA LEU A 32 24.84 -129.57 55.61
C LEU A 32 26.17 -130.35 55.72
N VAL A 33 26.93 -130.16 56.80
CA VAL A 33 27.24 -131.24 57.77
C VAL A 33 28.09 -130.73 58.94
N ARG A 34 27.60 -131.12 60.12
CA ARG A 34 28.13 -131.03 61.48
C ARG A 34 29.51 -131.70 61.64
N SER A 35 30.43 -131.04 62.35
CA SER A 35 31.14 -131.53 63.56
C SER A 35 32.60 -131.05 63.67
N THR A 36 32.87 -130.33 64.77
CA THR A 36 34.10 -130.27 65.62
C THR A 36 35.47 -129.97 64.98
N GLY A 37 36.08 -128.83 65.37
CA GLY A 37 37.32 -128.22 64.83
C GLY A 37 38.66 -128.78 65.35
N PRO A 38 39.74 -127.97 65.51
CA PRO A 38 40.03 -126.59 65.08
C PRO A 38 41.31 -126.48 64.19
N ASP A 39 41.64 -125.27 63.69
CA ASP A 39 43.00 -124.65 63.80
C ASP A 39 43.14 -123.27 63.08
N SER A 40 43.82 -122.32 63.75
CA SER A 40 43.72 -120.85 63.60
C SER A 40 44.84 -120.15 62.80
N SER A 41 44.85 -120.19 61.46
CA SER A 41 45.83 -119.41 60.66
C SER A 41 45.31 -118.70 59.39
N SER A 42 44.20 -119.14 58.80
CA SER A 42 43.58 -118.54 57.58
C SER A 42 42.82 -117.23 57.85
N LEU A 43 42.26 -117.07 59.05
CA LEU A 43 41.43 -115.92 59.42
C LEU A 43 42.20 -114.59 59.55
N MET A 44 43.50 -114.66 59.87
CA MET A 44 44.29 -113.47 60.18
C MET A 44 44.61 -112.64 58.94
N LEU A 45 44.84 -113.30 57.79
CA LEU A 45 45.21 -112.66 56.53
C LEU A 45 44.01 -111.96 55.85
N GLN A 46 42.80 -112.51 56.00
CA GLN A 46 41.56 -111.87 55.53
C GLN A 46 41.18 -110.65 56.39
N LEU A 47 41.44 -110.71 57.70
CA LEU A 47 41.18 -109.60 58.62
C LEU A 47 42.01 -108.37 58.25
N ASP A 48 43.29 -108.54 57.94
CA ASP A 48 44.18 -107.44 57.56
C ASP A 48 43.82 -106.84 56.19
N GLN A 49 43.39 -107.66 55.23
CA GLN A 49 42.93 -107.18 53.92
C GLN A 49 41.63 -106.38 54.05
N LEU A 50 40.68 -106.84 54.87
CA LEU A 50 39.46 -106.09 55.20
C LEU A 50 39.79 -104.75 55.87
N LYS A 51 40.75 -104.73 56.79
CA LYS A 51 41.16 -103.52 57.50
C LYS A 51 41.79 -102.47 56.58
N SER A 52 42.64 -102.87 55.63
CA SER A 52 43.21 -101.94 54.64
C SER A 52 42.15 -101.35 53.71
N LYS A 53 41.18 -102.18 53.27
CA LYS A 53 40.04 -101.71 52.46
C LYS A 53 39.15 -100.76 53.26
N ILE A 54 38.87 -101.05 54.53
CA ILE A 54 38.14 -100.17 55.44
C ILE A 54 38.84 -98.82 55.54
N HIS A 55 40.16 -98.78 55.77
CA HIS A 55 40.90 -97.52 55.85
C HIS A 55 40.92 -96.74 54.52
N THR A 56 41.07 -97.41 53.37
CA THR A 56 40.98 -96.71 52.07
C THR A 56 39.57 -96.18 51.79
N LEU A 57 38.52 -96.90 52.21
CA LEU A 57 37.14 -96.43 52.08
C LEU A 57 36.85 -95.30 53.06
N GLU A 58 37.34 -95.36 54.30
CA GLU A 58 37.25 -94.27 55.29
C GLU A 58 37.95 -93.02 54.80
N SER A 59 39.17 -93.14 54.24
CA SER A 59 39.89 -92.01 53.65
C SER A 59 39.14 -91.42 52.45
N ARG A 60 38.55 -92.25 51.59
CA ARG A 60 37.75 -91.80 50.45
C ARG A 60 36.43 -91.15 50.89
N ILE A 61 35.79 -91.69 51.93
CA ILE A 61 34.58 -91.11 52.52
C ILE A 61 34.90 -89.77 53.17
N GLY A 62 36.01 -89.66 53.92
CA GLY A 62 36.47 -88.42 54.52
C GLY A 62 36.84 -87.36 53.47
N GLY A 63 37.55 -87.74 52.41
CA GLY A 63 37.86 -86.86 51.28
C GLY A 63 36.61 -86.39 50.55
N ASN A 64 35.68 -87.31 50.24
CA ASN A 64 34.41 -86.96 49.59
C ASN A 64 33.51 -86.10 50.47
N ALA A 65 33.54 -86.27 51.81
CA ALA A 65 32.77 -85.44 52.74
C ALA A 65 33.28 -84.00 52.79
N LEU A 66 34.60 -83.80 52.76
CA LEU A 66 35.20 -82.47 52.67
C LEU A 66 34.92 -81.79 51.32
N GLU A 67 34.98 -82.53 50.21
CA GLU A 67 34.63 -82.00 48.88
C GLU A 67 33.14 -81.65 48.78
N LEU A 68 32.27 -82.46 49.35
CA LEU A 68 30.82 -82.17 49.46
C LEU A 68 30.56 -80.90 50.25
N LYS A 69 31.25 -80.72 51.39
CA LYS A 69 31.14 -79.49 52.18
C LYS A 69 31.58 -78.25 51.40
N GLY A 70 32.68 -78.35 50.64
CA GLY A 70 33.13 -77.25 49.78
C GLY A 70 32.14 -76.92 48.65
N LYS A 71 31.49 -77.93 48.06
CA LYS A 71 30.44 -77.73 47.06
C LYS A 71 29.17 -77.12 47.67
N ASP A 72 28.79 -77.51 48.88
CA ASP A 72 27.67 -76.92 49.62
C ASP A 72 27.91 -75.43 49.91
N GLU A 73 29.11 -75.07 50.37
CA GLU A 73 29.48 -73.67 50.60
C GLU A 73 29.36 -72.84 49.29
N ILE A 74 29.83 -73.36 48.16
CA ILE A 74 29.68 -72.70 46.84
C ILE A 74 28.21 -72.59 46.43
N ILE A 75 27.40 -73.62 46.67
CA ILE A 75 25.96 -73.61 46.36
C ILE A 75 25.25 -72.52 47.18
N THR A 76 25.54 -72.41 48.47
CA THR A 76 24.95 -71.36 49.32
C THR A 76 25.33 -69.95 48.84
N GLU A 77 26.56 -69.75 48.36
CA GLU A 77 26.98 -68.48 47.77
C GLU A 77 26.22 -68.19 46.45
N LYS A 78 26.06 -69.19 45.57
CA LYS A 78 25.31 -69.04 44.32
C LYS A 78 23.82 -68.76 44.58
N GLU A 79 23.21 -69.42 45.56
CA GLU A 79 21.82 -69.15 45.96
C GLU A 79 21.63 -67.73 46.47
N LYS A 80 22.57 -67.22 47.28
CA LYS A 80 22.56 -65.83 47.73
C LYS A 80 22.61 -64.85 46.55
N ILE A 81 23.52 -65.07 45.60
CA ILE A 81 23.64 -64.23 44.40
C ILE A 81 22.35 -64.31 43.55
N ILE A 82 21.74 -65.48 43.42
CA ILE A 82 20.48 -65.66 42.69
C ILE A 82 19.35 -64.89 43.37
N SER A 83 19.26 -64.95 44.71
CA SER A 83 18.27 -64.17 45.47
C SER A 83 18.45 -62.67 45.25
N GLU A 84 19.67 -62.15 45.38
CA GLU A 84 19.97 -60.73 45.15
C GLU A 84 19.64 -60.32 43.71
N LYS A 85 19.97 -61.14 42.71
CA LYS A 85 19.63 -60.87 41.30
C LYS A 85 18.12 -60.90 41.07
N SER A 86 17.41 -61.85 41.68
CA SER A 86 15.94 -61.92 41.60
C SER A 86 15.30 -60.66 42.17
N ASP A 87 15.79 -60.16 43.31
CA ASP A 87 15.31 -58.92 43.91
C ASP A 87 15.58 -57.70 43.00
N THR A 88 16.74 -57.64 42.36
CA THR A 88 17.04 -56.57 41.39
C THR A 88 16.14 -56.62 40.15
N VAL A 89 15.80 -57.82 39.67
CA VAL A 89 14.89 -58.00 38.53
C VAL A 89 13.48 -57.51 38.91
N ALA A 90 12.98 -57.88 40.09
CA ALA A 90 11.68 -57.43 40.57
C ALA A 90 11.60 -55.90 40.72
N LEU A 91 12.69 -55.26 41.17
CA LEU A 91 12.80 -53.79 41.23
C LEU A 91 12.74 -53.14 39.84
N LEU A 92 13.50 -53.67 38.88
CA LEU A 92 13.52 -53.16 37.50
C LEU A 92 12.18 -53.36 36.79
N GLU A 93 11.49 -54.48 37.00
CA GLU A 93 10.15 -54.70 36.46
C GLU A 93 9.14 -53.68 36.99
N LYS A 94 9.22 -53.35 38.28
CA LYS A 94 8.39 -52.32 38.89
C LYS A 94 8.70 -50.93 38.33
N GLU A 95 9.97 -50.61 38.10
CA GLU A 95 10.37 -49.34 37.47
C GLU A 95 9.90 -49.23 36.02
N ILE A 96 10.03 -50.30 35.23
CA ILE A 96 9.52 -50.37 33.86
C ILE A 96 7.99 -50.19 33.83
N ALA A 97 7.27 -50.82 34.76
CA ALA A 97 5.82 -50.65 34.87
C ALA A 97 5.45 -49.19 35.19
N SER A 98 6.15 -48.56 36.13
CA SER A 98 5.96 -47.14 36.46
C SER A 98 6.23 -46.22 35.28
N LEU A 99 7.32 -46.43 34.55
CA LEU A 99 7.68 -45.64 33.36
C LEU A 99 6.69 -45.83 32.20
N ARG A 100 6.14 -47.04 32.01
CA ARG A 100 5.11 -47.29 31.00
C ARG A 100 3.81 -46.55 31.30
N ILE A 101 3.36 -46.57 32.56
CA ILE A 101 2.15 -45.86 32.98
C ILE A 101 2.35 -44.35 32.88
N LYS A 102 3.49 -43.84 33.35
CA LYS A 102 3.80 -42.41 33.26
C LYS A 102 3.94 -41.95 31.80
N GLY A 103 4.61 -42.75 30.96
CA GLY A 103 4.80 -42.47 29.55
C GLY A 103 3.49 -42.49 28.74
N SER A 104 2.53 -43.36 29.06
CA SER A 104 1.23 -43.36 28.37
C SER A 104 0.37 -42.18 28.79
N LEU A 105 0.38 -41.83 30.09
CA LEU A 105 -0.45 -40.76 30.65
C LEU A 105 0.02 -39.38 30.17
N ASP A 106 1.34 -39.11 30.20
CA ASP A 106 1.92 -37.87 29.66
C ASP A 106 1.69 -37.75 28.14
N ALA A 107 1.77 -38.86 27.40
CA ALA A 107 1.53 -38.86 25.95
C ALA A 107 0.04 -38.62 25.60
N GLU A 108 -0.89 -39.19 26.36
CA GLU A 108 -2.33 -39.03 26.15
C GLU A 108 -2.81 -37.63 26.54
N GLU A 109 -2.27 -37.05 27.62
CA GLU A 109 -2.54 -35.67 28.02
C GLU A 109 -2.03 -34.67 26.96
N GLN A 110 -0.80 -34.82 26.50
CA GLN A 110 -0.24 -33.99 25.41
C GLN A 110 -1.01 -34.13 24.10
N LEU A 111 -1.49 -35.33 23.78
CA LEU A 111 -2.29 -35.59 22.59
C LEU A 111 -3.67 -34.92 22.68
N SER A 112 -4.31 -34.95 23.85
CA SER A 112 -5.57 -34.27 24.11
C SER A 112 -5.43 -32.74 24.03
N GLU A 113 -4.33 -32.19 24.56
CA GLU A 113 -4.04 -30.76 24.48
C GLU A 113 -3.77 -30.33 23.04
N ALA A 114 -2.98 -31.10 22.29
CA ALA A 114 -2.71 -30.85 20.87
C ALA A 114 -4.00 -30.89 20.03
N GLN A 115 -4.91 -31.83 20.30
CA GLN A 115 -6.22 -31.90 19.62
C GLN A 115 -7.11 -30.69 19.95
N SER A 116 -7.12 -30.24 21.21
CA SER A 116 -7.85 -29.02 21.60
C SER A 116 -7.29 -27.76 20.91
N ARG A 117 -5.96 -27.68 20.76
CA ARG A 117 -5.30 -26.59 20.03
C ARG A 117 -5.60 -26.66 18.53
N ALA A 118 -5.59 -27.85 17.94
CA ALA A 118 -5.92 -28.06 16.53
C ALA A 118 -7.36 -27.65 16.22
N THR A 119 -8.33 -28.06 17.04
CA THR A 119 -9.74 -27.67 16.86
C THR A 119 -9.96 -26.17 17.07
N ARG A 120 -9.23 -25.54 18.02
CA ARG A 120 -9.26 -24.08 18.21
C ARG A 120 -8.72 -23.34 16.99
N LEU A 121 -7.57 -23.78 16.45
CA LEU A 121 -6.96 -23.19 15.26
C LEU A 121 -7.84 -23.36 14.03
N GLN A 122 -8.47 -24.53 13.88
CA GLN A 122 -9.42 -24.78 12.79
C GLN A 122 -10.60 -23.79 12.80
N LYS A 123 -11.20 -23.54 13.97
CA LYS A 123 -12.25 -22.52 14.12
C LYS A 123 -11.77 -21.10 13.77
N GLN A 124 -10.51 -20.78 14.07
CA GLN A 124 -9.94 -19.48 13.69
C GLN A 124 -9.73 -19.37 12.17
N VAL A 125 -9.27 -20.45 11.52
CA VAL A 125 -9.11 -20.50 10.07
C VAL A 125 -10.46 -20.35 9.37
N GLU A 126 -11.50 -21.07 9.79
CA GLU A 126 -12.85 -20.96 9.22
C GLU A 126 -13.44 -19.54 9.39
N LYS A 127 -13.15 -18.89 10.52
CA LYS A 127 -13.56 -17.49 10.74
C LYS A 127 -12.85 -16.54 9.78
N LEU A 128 -11.53 -16.68 9.65
CA LEU A 128 -10.73 -15.85 8.75
C LEU A 128 -11.13 -16.07 7.28
N GLU A 129 -11.43 -17.30 6.89
CA GLU A 129 -11.89 -17.64 5.54
C GLU A 129 -13.20 -16.91 5.19
N LYS A 130 -14.18 -16.90 6.12
CA LYS A 130 -15.42 -16.13 5.95
C LYS A 130 -15.18 -14.62 5.88
N GLU A 131 -14.24 -14.09 6.64
CA GLU A 131 -13.87 -12.67 6.59
C GLU A 131 -13.20 -12.30 5.26
N VAL A 132 -12.32 -13.15 4.74
CA VAL A 132 -11.68 -12.99 3.42
C VAL A 132 -12.73 -13.01 2.32
N GLU A 133 -13.63 -13.98 2.33
CA GLU A 133 -14.69 -14.09 1.32
C GLU A 133 -15.65 -12.89 1.35
N LYS A 134 -15.94 -12.34 2.54
CA LYS A 134 -16.70 -11.08 2.67
C LYS A 134 -15.92 -9.90 2.07
N LYS A 135 -14.61 -9.81 2.36
CA LYS A 135 -13.75 -8.75 1.83
C LYS A 135 -13.61 -8.81 0.31
N ASP A 136 -13.58 -10.01 -0.27
CA ASP A 136 -13.54 -10.19 -1.72
C ASP A 136 -14.85 -9.73 -2.38
N ARG A 137 -16.01 -10.00 -1.77
CA ARG A 137 -17.30 -9.47 -2.24
C ARG A 137 -17.36 -7.94 -2.15
N GLU A 138 -16.90 -7.36 -1.04
CA GLU A 138 -16.80 -5.90 -0.87
C GLU A 138 -15.88 -5.28 -1.94
N LYS A 139 -14.73 -5.91 -2.19
CA LYS A 139 -13.78 -5.49 -3.22
C LYS A 139 -14.40 -5.54 -4.62
N ALA A 140 -15.08 -6.63 -4.98
CA ALA A 140 -15.75 -6.74 -6.28
C ALA A 140 -16.85 -5.69 -6.46
N ALA A 141 -17.64 -5.41 -5.42
CA ALA A 141 -18.65 -4.36 -5.46
C ALA A 141 -18.03 -2.95 -5.62
N LEU A 142 -16.90 -2.69 -4.96
CA LEU A 142 -16.16 -1.45 -5.12
C LEU A 142 -15.57 -1.33 -6.53
N GLU A 143 -14.99 -2.41 -7.07
CA GLU A 143 -14.42 -2.46 -8.41
C GLU A 143 -15.45 -2.08 -9.48
N VAL A 144 -16.67 -2.64 -9.39
CA VAL A 144 -17.80 -2.28 -10.27
C VAL A 144 -18.14 -0.79 -10.16
N ARG A 145 -18.18 -0.23 -8.94
CA ARG A 145 -18.47 1.21 -8.74
C ARG A 145 -17.37 2.09 -9.32
N THR A 146 -16.10 1.73 -9.19
CA THR A 146 -14.99 2.44 -9.85
C THR A 146 -15.12 2.41 -11.37
N ASN A 147 -15.42 1.24 -11.95
CA ASN A 147 -15.60 1.11 -13.39
C ASN A 147 -16.79 1.95 -13.91
N GLU A 148 -17.89 2.02 -13.15
CA GLU A 148 -19.02 2.89 -13.49
C GLU A 148 -18.65 4.38 -13.39
N ALA A 149 -17.94 4.78 -12.34
CA ALA A 149 -17.46 6.15 -12.17
C ALA A 149 -16.48 6.55 -13.28
N GLU A 150 -15.57 5.66 -13.69
CA GLU A 150 -14.65 5.88 -14.80
C GLU A 150 -15.38 6.10 -16.13
N LYS A 151 -16.43 5.30 -16.41
CA LYS A 151 -17.28 5.49 -17.60
C LYS A 151 -17.97 6.86 -17.57
N LYS A 152 -18.54 7.27 -16.43
CA LYS A 152 -19.17 8.59 -16.27
C LYS A 152 -18.16 9.73 -16.45
N LEU A 153 -16.95 9.58 -15.93
CA LEU A 153 -15.87 10.55 -16.13
C LEU A 153 -15.45 10.65 -17.60
N ALA A 154 -15.34 9.53 -18.32
CA ALA A 154 -15.04 9.53 -19.74
C ALA A 154 -16.16 10.23 -20.55
N GLU A 155 -17.43 9.97 -20.23
CA GLU A 155 -18.57 10.63 -20.85
C GLU A 155 -18.55 12.15 -20.58
N LEU A 156 -18.38 12.58 -19.33
CA LEU A 156 -18.29 14.00 -18.97
C LEU A 156 -17.10 14.68 -19.64
N ASN A 157 -15.95 14.02 -19.74
CA ASN A 157 -14.78 14.55 -20.43
C ASN A 157 -15.05 14.75 -21.94
N SER A 158 -15.80 13.84 -22.57
CA SER A 158 -16.21 14.00 -23.98
C SER A 158 -17.17 15.19 -24.16
N LYS A 159 -18.12 15.38 -23.26
CA LYS A 159 -19.04 16.53 -23.25
C LYS A 159 -18.29 17.84 -23.03
N LEU A 160 -17.33 17.87 -22.11
CA LEU A 160 -16.46 19.02 -21.85
C LEU A 160 -15.66 19.40 -23.10
N LYS A 161 -15.09 18.42 -23.81
CA LYS A 161 -14.35 18.65 -25.05
C LYS A 161 -15.25 19.23 -26.16
N ASN A 162 -16.50 18.79 -26.26
CA ASN A 162 -17.47 19.35 -27.21
C ASN A 162 -17.85 20.79 -26.87
N LEU A 163 -18.10 21.09 -25.57
CA LEU A 163 -18.36 22.46 -25.11
C LEU A 163 -17.17 23.38 -25.37
N GLN A 164 -15.94 22.90 -25.14
CA GLN A 164 -14.72 23.66 -25.42
C GLN A 164 -14.64 24.05 -26.90
N LYS A 165 -14.95 23.13 -27.83
CA LYS A 165 -15.01 23.44 -29.27
C LYS A 165 -16.05 24.50 -29.59
N ILE A 166 -17.24 24.42 -29.01
CA ILE A 166 -18.31 25.42 -29.22
C ILE A 166 -17.86 26.79 -28.73
N VAL A 167 -17.20 26.87 -27.57
CA VAL A 167 -16.66 28.12 -27.02
C VAL A 167 -15.59 28.71 -27.94
N ASP A 168 -14.67 27.88 -28.44
CA ASP A 168 -13.63 28.32 -29.38
C ASP A 168 -14.25 28.82 -30.70
N ASP A 169 -15.26 28.13 -31.22
CA ASP A 169 -16.00 28.54 -32.42
C ASP A 169 -16.73 29.89 -32.20
N GLN A 170 -17.43 30.06 -31.07
CA GLN A 170 -18.09 31.32 -30.74
C GLN A 170 -17.08 32.46 -30.58
N LYS A 171 -15.93 32.22 -29.95
CA LYS A 171 -14.85 33.19 -29.81
C LYS A 171 -14.32 33.66 -31.16
N THR A 172 -14.18 32.75 -32.14
CA THR A 172 -13.77 33.15 -33.49
C THR A 172 -14.84 33.98 -34.20
N LYS A 173 -16.14 33.66 -34.03
CA LYS A 173 -17.25 34.44 -34.59
C LYS A 173 -17.28 35.86 -34.01
N ILE A 174 -17.14 35.99 -32.70
CA ILE A 174 -17.08 37.30 -32.01
C ILE A 174 -15.93 38.14 -32.55
N ARG A 175 -14.72 37.56 -32.70
CA ARG A 175 -13.57 38.27 -33.28
C ARG A 175 -13.78 38.69 -34.74
N LYS A 176 -14.59 37.96 -35.51
CA LYS A 176 -14.93 38.36 -36.89
C LYS A 176 -15.88 39.54 -36.88
N THR A 177 -16.92 39.52 -36.05
CA THR A 177 -17.89 40.61 -35.94
C THR A 177 -17.27 41.87 -35.34
N GLU A 178 -16.36 41.72 -34.37
CA GLU A 178 -15.64 42.84 -33.75
C GLU A 178 -14.72 43.55 -34.74
N ARG A 179 -14.00 42.80 -35.60
CA ARG A 179 -13.20 43.40 -36.67
C ARG A 179 -14.06 44.10 -37.73
N ALA A 180 -15.18 43.50 -38.12
CA ALA A 180 -16.09 44.13 -39.07
C ALA A 180 -16.66 45.44 -38.51
N LEU A 181 -16.98 45.48 -37.22
CA LEU A 181 -17.42 46.69 -36.53
C LEU A 181 -16.32 47.76 -36.51
N GLN A 182 -15.08 47.40 -36.15
CA GLN A 182 -13.95 48.35 -36.17
C GLN A 182 -13.71 48.96 -37.55
N VAL A 183 -13.75 48.14 -38.61
CA VAL A 183 -13.62 48.65 -39.99
C VAL A 183 -14.75 49.61 -40.34
N ALA A 184 -15.99 49.29 -39.98
CA ALA A 184 -17.12 50.18 -40.23
C ALA A 184 -17.00 51.50 -39.44
N GLU A 185 -16.49 51.46 -38.21
CA GLU A 185 -16.23 52.65 -37.39
C GLU A 185 -15.10 53.52 -37.99
N GLU A 186 -14.01 52.90 -38.47
CA GLU A 186 -12.89 53.60 -39.13
C GLU A 186 -13.31 54.24 -40.46
N GLU A 187 -14.06 53.52 -41.30
CA GLU A 187 -14.60 54.03 -42.56
C GLU A 187 -15.55 55.20 -42.34
N LEU A 188 -16.40 55.12 -41.31
CA LEU A 188 -17.27 56.22 -40.92
C LEU A 188 -16.47 57.44 -40.49
N MET A 189 -15.44 57.27 -39.64
CA MET A 189 -14.60 58.37 -39.19
C MET A 189 -13.82 59.02 -40.33
N LYS A 190 -13.31 58.21 -41.28
CA LYS A 190 -12.65 58.69 -42.50
C LYS A 190 -13.61 59.47 -43.38
N ALA A 191 -14.81 58.94 -43.64
CA ALA A 191 -15.83 59.62 -44.45
C ALA A 191 -16.26 60.96 -43.82
N LYS A 192 -16.40 61.02 -42.48
CA LYS A 192 -16.65 62.28 -41.76
C LYS A 192 -15.50 63.28 -41.94
N PHE A 193 -14.26 62.83 -41.79
CA PHE A 193 -13.10 63.71 -41.96
C PHE A 193 -12.98 64.23 -43.40
N GLU A 194 -13.13 63.37 -44.40
CA GLU A 194 -13.13 63.76 -45.81
C GLU A 194 -14.25 64.75 -46.14
N ALA A 195 -15.47 64.50 -45.65
CA ALA A 195 -16.60 65.41 -45.82
C ALA A 195 -16.31 66.78 -45.19
N THR A 196 -15.80 66.81 -43.95
CA THR A 196 -15.46 68.08 -43.28
C THR A 196 -14.30 68.83 -43.94
N SER A 197 -13.30 68.12 -44.47
CA SER A 197 -12.18 68.72 -45.22
C SER A 197 -12.65 69.32 -46.55
N LYS A 198 -13.44 68.56 -47.33
CA LYS A 198 -13.99 69.04 -48.60
C LYS A 198 -14.91 70.24 -48.40
N ILE A 199 -15.70 70.26 -47.32
CA ILE A 199 -16.51 71.43 -46.96
C ILE A 199 -15.62 72.65 -46.71
N LYS A 200 -14.50 72.49 -45.98
CA LYS A 200 -13.55 73.59 -45.73
C LYS A 200 -12.87 74.11 -47.00
N GLU A 201 -12.34 73.22 -47.83
CA GLU A 201 -11.76 73.58 -49.12
C GLU A 201 -12.77 74.30 -50.01
N LEU A 202 -14.02 73.81 -50.05
CA LEU A 202 -15.10 74.46 -50.76
C LEU A 202 -15.32 75.87 -50.21
N THR A 203 -15.48 76.05 -48.89
CA THR A 203 -15.68 77.38 -48.30
C THR A 203 -14.52 78.35 -48.56
N GLU A 204 -13.27 77.88 -48.60
CA GLU A 204 -12.09 78.71 -48.88
C GLU A 204 -11.99 79.09 -50.37
N VAL A 205 -12.15 78.14 -51.29
CA VAL A 205 -12.16 78.39 -52.75
C VAL A 205 -13.33 79.30 -53.15
N HIS A 206 -14.45 79.18 -52.45
CA HIS A 206 -15.69 79.91 -52.76
C HIS A 206 -15.69 81.34 -52.20
N GLY A 207 -14.84 81.65 -51.21
CA GLY A 207 -14.73 82.99 -50.62
C GLY A 207 -14.07 84.04 -51.53
N ALA A 208 -13.35 83.63 -52.58
CA ALA A 208 -12.58 84.56 -53.42
C ALA A 208 -12.79 84.44 -54.95
N TRP A 209 -13.56 83.45 -55.44
CA TRP A 209 -13.68 83.22 -56.90
C TRP A 209 -15.09 83.02 -57.46
N LEU A 210 -16.14 82.84 -56.64
CA LEU A 210 -17.48 82.61 -57.19
C LEU A 210 -18.11 83.90 -57.75
N PRO A 211 -18.51 83.94 -59.03
CA PRO A 211 -19.36 85.00 -59.54
C PRO A 211 -20.69 85.06 -58.75
N PRO A 212 -21.30 86.24 -58.54
CA PRO A 212 -22.54 86.39 -57.78
C PRO A 212 -23.69 85.46 -58.23
N TRP A 213 -23.75 85.12 -59.52
CA TRP A 213 -24.75 84.21 -60.07
C TRP A 213 -24.56 82.74 -59.63
N LEU A 214 -23.31 82.29 -59.42
CA LEU A 214 -22.99 80.92 -58.98
C LEU A 214 -23.14 80.77 -57.46
N ALA A 215 -22.86 81.84 -56.69
CA ALA A 215 -23.19 81.90 -55.27
C ALA A 215 -24.71 81.78 -55.01
N GLY A 216 -25.53 82.42 -55.85
CA GLY A 216 -27.00 82.26 -55.82
C GLY A 216 -27.44 80.81 -56.13
N HIS A 217 -26.81 80.17 -57.11
CA HIS A 217 -27.08 78.76 -57.44
C HIS A 217 -26.67 77.79 -56.31
N LEU A 218 -25.54 78.04 -55.64
CA LEU A 218 -25.08 77.25 -54.50
C LEU A 218 -26.00 77.38 -53.28
N LEU A 219 -26.51 78.58 -52.99
CA LEU A 219 -27.57 78.76 -51.98
C LEU A 219 -28.86 78.00 -52.37
N GLY A 220 -29.19 77.97 -53.67
CA GLY A 220 -30.28 77.15 -54.20
C GLY A 220 -30.06 75.66 -53.99
N CYS A 221 -28.87 75.14 -54.31
CA CYS A 221 -28.51 73.74 -54.05
C CYS A 221 -28.49 73.41 -52.55
N GLN A 222 -27.99 74.32 -51.71
CA GLN A 222 -27.99 74.16 -50.26
C GLN A 222 -29.42 74.07 -49.72
N SER A 223 -30.33 74.95 -50.15
CA SER A 223 -31.73 74.90 -49.73
C SER A 223 -32.45 73.65 -50.25
N HIS A 224 -32.13 73.17 -51.45
CA HIS A 224 -32.68 71.92 -52.00
C HIS A 224 -32.18 70.67 -51.26
N VAL A 225 -30.89 70.61 -50.92
CA VAL A 225 -30.32 69.53 -50.09
C VAL A 225 -30.88 69.58 -48.67
N GLU A 226 -31.02 70.76 -48.08
CA GLU A 226 -31.62 70.93 -46.76
C GLU A 226 -33.10 70.53 -46.75
N MET A 227 -33.84 70.86 -47.81
CA MET A 227 -35.24 70.42 -48.01
C MET A 227 -35.31 68.90 -48.14
N HIS A 228 -34.52 68.27 -49.03
CA HIS A 228 -34.49 66.80 -49.18
C HIS A 228 -34.01 66.08 -47.92
N TRP A 229 -33.04 66.64 -47.18
CA TRP A 229 -32.61 66.12 -45.89
C TRP A 229 -33.73 66.17 -44.87
N LYS A 230 -34.49 67.28 -44.79
CA LYS A 230 -35.63 67.40 -43.89
C LYS A 230 -36.79 66.49 -44.29
N GLU A 231 -37.06 66.33 -45.58
CA GLU A 231 -38.17 65.51 -46.08
C GLU A 231 -37.90 64.00 -46.05
N HIS A 232 -36.67 63.56 -46.33
CA HIS A 232 -36.37 62.13 -46.46
C HIS A 232 -35.25 61.64 -45.54
N GLY A 233 -34.17 62.42 -45.41
CA GLY A 233 -32.98 62.00 -44.64
C GLY A 233 -33.24 61.90 -43.14
N LYS A 234 -33.82 62.96 -42.56
CA LYS A 234 -34.13 63.05 -41.13
C LYS A 234 -35.18 62.02 -40.70
N PRO A 235 -36.31 61.84 -41.42
CA PRO A 235 -37.26 60.78 -41.08
C PRO A 235 -36.66 59.37 -41.16
N ALA A 236 -35.83 59.08 -42.15
CA ALA A 236 -35.17 57.77 -42.26
C ALA A 236 -34.20 57.50 -41.09
N LEU A 237 -33.45 58.51 -40.66
CA LEU A 237 -32.55 58.42 -39.51
C LEU A 237 -33.33 58.27 -38.19
N ASP A 238 -34.42 59.02 -38.03
CA ASP A 238 -35.31 58.93 -36.86
C ASP A 238 -35.98 57.54 -36.79
N ILE A 239 -36.42 56.97 -37.92
CA ILE A 239 -36.94 55.59 -38.00
C ILE A 239 -35.85 54.58 -37.61
N ALA A 240 -34.62 54.74 -38.08
CA ALA A 240 -33.52 53.85 -37.75
C ALA A 240 -33.17 53.89 -36.26
N LEU A 241 -33.13 55.08 -35.65
CA LEU A 241 -32.95 55.27 -34.22
C LEU A 241 -34.11 54.66 -33.42
N GLN A 242 -35.35 54.89 -33.86
CA GLN A 242 -36.53 54.31 -33.23
C GLN A 242 -36.48 52.77 -33.29
N MET A 243 -36.20 52.18 -34.45
CA MET A 243 -36.04 50.73 -34.60
C MET A 243 -34.92 50.17 -33.72
N ALA A 244 -33.78 50.87 -33.59
CA ALA A 244 -32.72 50.45 -32.67
C ALA A 244 -33.19 50.44 -31.21
N THR A 245 -33.95 51.46 -30.79
CA THR A 245 -34.53 51.52 -29.44
C THR A 245 -35.64 50.49 -29.21
N GLU A 246 -36.48 50.22 -30.21
CA GLU A 246 -37.52 49.19 -30.15
C GLU A 246 -36.91 47.78 -30.06
N LYS A 247 -35.85 47.50 -30.82
CA LYS A 247 -35.13 46.22 -30.76
C LYS A 247 -34.43 46.04 -29.41
N LYS A 248 -33.86 47.11 -28.84
CA LYS A 248 -33.36 47.10 -27.47
C LYS A 248 -34.47 46.82 -26.45
N ALA A 249 -35.61 47.49 -26.56
CA ALA A 249 -36.76 47.26 -25.68
C ALA A 249 -37.35 45.84 -25.83
N GLN A 250 -37.35 45.27 -27.05
CA GLN A 250 -37.72 43.87 -27.29
C GLN A 250 -36.75 42.90 -26.61
N LEU A 251 -35.45 43.18 -26.65
CA LEU A 251 -34.44 42.37 -25.96
C LEU A 251 -34.59 42.45 -24.45
N GLU A 252 -34.88 43.63 -23.90
CA GLU A 252 -35.18 43.82 -22.47
C GLU A 252 -36.48 43.11 -22.06
N LYS A 253 -37.55 43.18 -22.86
CA LYS A 253 -38.81 42.44 -22.62
C LYS A 253 -38.64 40.93 -22.72
N TRP A 254 -37.78 40.43 -23.61
CA TRP A 254 -37.46 39.00 -23.69
C TRP A 254 -36.62 38.54 -22.50
N ALA A 255 -35.67 39.36 -22.04
CA ALA A 255 -34.80 39.05 -20.92
C ALA A 255 -35.52 39.18 -19.56
N ALA A 256 -36.47 40.10 -19.41
CA ALA A 256 -37.20 40.35 -18.16
C ALA A 256 -37.86 39.10 -17.54
N PRO A 257 -38.68 38.28 -18.26
CA PRO A 257 -39.29 37.10 -17.67
C PRO A 257 -38.27 36.01 -17.29
N HIS A 258 -37.17 35.90 -18.04
CA HIS A 258 -36.08 34.98 -17.71
C HIS A 258 -35.28 35.47 -16.49
N MET A 259 -35.07 36.77 -16.36
CA MET A 259 -34.43 37.40 -15.20
C MET A 259 -35.30 37.28 -13.95
N GLU A 260 -36.59 37.54 -14.06
CA GLU A 260 -37.55 37.35 -12.97
C GLU A 260 -37.66 35.87 -12.58
N THR A 261 -37.60 34.94 -13.55
CA THR A 261 -37.55 33.49 -13.26
C THR A 261 -36.27 33.11 -12.52
N VAL A 262 -35.13 33.67 -12.90
CA VAL A 262 -33.85 33.48 -12.18
C VAL A 262 -33.98 34.03 -10.76
N LYS A 263 -34.50 35.24 -10.60
CA LYS A 263 -34.63 35.93 -9.31
C LYS A 263 -35.61 35.26 -8.36
N THR A 264 -36.74 34.77 -8.86
CA THR A 264 -37.84 34.23 -8.05
C THR A 264 -37.81 32.72 -7.88
N LYS A 265 -37.32 31.95 -8.86
CA LYS A 265 -37.28 30.48 -8.78
C LYS A 265 -35.88 29.96 -8.49
N LEU A 266 -34.86 30.43 -9.20
CA LEU A 266 -33.52 29.85 -9.09
C LEU A 266 -32.76 30.34 -7.87
N ILE A 267 -32.77 31.65 -7.57
CA ILE A 267 -32.06 32.19 -6.40
C ILE A 267 -32.60 31.57 -5.09
N PRO A 268 -33.93 31.48 -4.86
CA PRO A 268 -34.45 30.84 -3.66
C PRO A 268 -34.24 29.32 -3.66
N ALA A 269 -34.45 28.63 -4.78
CA ALA A 269 -34.22 27.17 -4.85
C ALA A 269 -32.76 26.81 -4.57
N VAL A 270 -31.80 27.57 -5.10
CA VAL A 270 -30.38 27.37 -4.81
C VAL A 270 -30.08 27.69 -3.35
N LYS A 271 -30.69 28.75 -2.78
CA LYS A 271 -30.51 29.09 -1.36
C LYS A 271 -31.07 28.01 -0.43
N GLU A 272 -32.25 27.47 -0.73
CA GLU A 272 -32.88 26.37 0.02
C GLU A 272 -32.07 25.07 -0.11
N GLN A 273 -31.65 24.72 -1.33
CA GLN A 273 -30.80 23.54 -1.56
C GLN A 273 -29.45 23.70 -0.84
N TRP A 274 -28.87 24.89 -0.84
CA TRP A 274 -27.62 25.16 -0.12
C TRP A 274 -27.80 25.10 1.41
N LEU A 275 -28.93 25.57 1.94
CA LEU A 275 -29.27 25.43 3.37
C LEU A 275 -29.49 23.96 3.75
N VAL A 276 -30.19 23.17 2.94
CA VAL A 276 -30.38 21.72 3.16
C VAL A 276 -29.06 20.97 3.13
N ILE A 277 -28.19 21.28 2.16
CA ILE A 277 -26.84 20.72 2.06
C ILE A 277 -26.03 21.12 3.29
N THR A 278 -26.11 22.37 3.74
CA THR A 278 -25.39 22.85 4.94
C THR A 278 -25.88 22.10 6.19
N ILE A 279 -27.20 21.98 6.41
CA ILE A 279 -27.79 21.26 7.56
C ILE A 279 -27.42 19.76 7.55
N TYR A 280 -27.33 19.14 6.38
CA TYR A 280 -26.99 17.72 6.26
C TYR A 280 -25.47 17.45 6.39
N VAL A 281 -24.66 18.28 5.73
CA VAL A 281 -23.21 18.08 5.61
C VAL A 281 -22.47 18.60 6.84
N GLU A 282 -22.89 19.70 7.45
CA GLU A 282 -22.24 20.28 8.64
C GLU A 282 -22.10 19.30 9.82
N PRO A 283 -23.15 18.59 10.29
CA PRO A 283 -23.00 17.63 11.38
C PRO A 283 -22.15 16.42 10.98
N HIS A 284 -22.16 16.03 9.69
CA HIS A 284 -21.31 14.94 9.19
C HIS A 284 -19.84 15.34 9.09
N MET A 285 -19.56 16.57 8.67
CA MET A 285 -18.22 17.14 8.68
C MET A 285 -17.69 17.33 10.10
N GLN A 286 -18.51 17.85 11.02
CA GLN A 286 -18.13 17.96 12.43
C GLN A 286 -17.88 16.58 13.04
N SER A 287 -18.74 15.58 12.76
CA SER A 287 -18.55 14.19 13.21
C SER A 287 -17.30 13.53 12.61
N LEU A 288 -17.02 13.75 11.33
CA LEU A 288 -15.79 13.26 10.70
C LEU A 288 -14.56 13.94 11.31
N THR A 289 -14.64 15.24 11.58
CA THR A 289 -13.55 16.00 12.20
C THR A 289 -13.27 15.50 13.61
N THR A 290 -14.30 15.32 14.44
CA THR A 290 -14.14 14.77 15.80
C THR A 290 -13.63 13.34 15.77
N LYS A 291 -14.20 12.45 14.95
CA LYS A 291 -13.72 11.07 14.81
C LYS A 291 -12.28 10.98 14.30
N THR A 292 -11.88 11.89 13.41
CA THR A 292 -10.51 11.93 12.89
C THR A 292 -9.54 12.42 13.96
N ILE A 293 -9.92 13.42 14.76
CA ILE A 293 -9.13 13.88 15.92
C ILE A 293 -9.02 12.77 16.97
N GLU A 294 -10.10 12.06 17.28
CA GLU A 294 -10.10 10.94 18.21
C GLU A 294 -9.23 9.77 17.70
N LEU A 295 -9.38 9.36 16.44
CA LEU A 295 -8.52 8.35 15.82
C LEU A 295 -7.05 8.78 15.82
N TYR A 296 -6.77 10.05 15.58
CA TYR A 296 -5.42 10.59 15.60
C TYR A 296 -4.82 10.56 17.01
N GLU A 297 -5.54 11.02 18.04
CA GLU A 297 -5.07 10.97 19.43
C GLU A 297 -4.96 9.53 19.95
N THR A 298 -5.88 8.65 19.56
CA THR A 298 -5.82 7.21 19.89
C THR A 298 -4.63 6.53 19.21
N SER A 299 -4.38 6.84 17.95
CA SER A 299 -3.21 6.36 17.21
C SER A 299 -1.92 6.90 17.82
N LYS A 300 -1.85 8.20 18.12
CA LYS A 300 -0.68 8.84 18.73
C LYS A 300 -0.38 8.27 20.11
N SER A 301 -1.39 8.01 20.94
CA SER A 301 -1.22 7.38 22.26
C SER A 301 -0.87 5.88 22.17
N ALA A 302 -1.37 5.15 21.17
CA ALA A 302 -1.00 3.75 20.94
C ALA A 302 0.40 3.58 20.35
N VAL A 303 0.80 4.46 19.45
CA VAL A 303 2.09 4.40 18.73
C VAL A 303 3.21 5.08 19.52
N GLY A 304 2.90 6.07 20.35
CA GLY A 304 3.88 6.79 21.19
C GLY A 304 4.83 5.89 21.96
N PRO A 305 4.36 4.89 22.73
CA PRO A 305 5.21 3.95 23.45
C PRO A 305 6.12 3.11 22.54
N HIS A 306 5.69 2.81 21.32
CA HIS A 306 6.49 2.07 20.34
C HIS A 306 7.54 2.96 19.66
N ILE A 307 7.23 4.24 19.43
CA ILE A 307 8.20 5.24 18.94
C ILE A 307 9.28 5.45 20.00
N VAL A 308 8.91 5.61 21.27
CA VAL A 308 9.89 5.77 22.37
C VAL A 308 10.77 4.53 22.49
N LYS A 309 10.21 3.32 22.42
CA LYS A 309 11.01 2.07 22.41
C LYS A 309 11.93 1.95 21.19
N LEU A 310 11.47 2.34 20.00
CA LEU A 310 12.31 2.39 18.80
C LEU A 310 13.41 3.44 18.95
N GLN A 311 13.10 4.59 19.53
CA GLN A 311 14.07 5.64 19.78
C GLN A 311 15.13 5.19 20.80
N GLU A 312 14.74 4.56 21.90
CA GLU A 312 15.65 3.96 22.88
C GLU A 312 16.52 2.84 22.26
N LEU A 313 15.99 2.07 21.31
CA LEU A 313 16.74 1.02 20.62
C LEU A 313 17.75 1.60 19.61
N VAL A 314 17.39 2.69 18.95
CA VAL A 314 18.17 3.27 17.86
C VAL A 314 19.14 4.36 18.37
N ASP A 315 18.87 4.99 19.51
CA ASP A 315 19.73 5.99 20.15
C ASP A 315 21.18 5.49 20.39
N PRO A 316 21.43 4.26 20.89
CA PRO A 316 22.79 3.73 21.01
C PRO A 316 23.50 3.61 19.65
N TYR A 317 22.77 3.20 18.61
CA TYR A 317 23.30 3.10 17.25
C TYR A 317 23.61 4.48 16.66
N PHE A 318 22.75 5.48 16.85
CA PHE A 318 23.02 6.85 16.43
C PHE A 318 24.18 7.45 17.20
N GLN A 319 24.31 7.21 18.51
CA GLN A 319 25.46 7.68 19.27
C GLN A 319 26.77 7.05 18.81
N GLU A 320 26.75 5.78 18.41
CA GLU A 320 27.92 5.10 17.85
C GLU A 320 28.29 5.65 16.47
N VAL A 321 27.30 5.79 15.58
CA VAL A 321 27.49 6.42 14.27
C VAL A 321 27.91 7.88 14.43
N GLU A 322 27.40 8.62 15.41
CA GLU A 322 27.78 10.00 15.72
C GLU A 322 29.23 10.08 16.20
N LYS A 323 29.72 9.15 17.02
CA LYS A 323 31.15 9.05 17.39
C LYS A 323 32.05 8.84 16.18
N PHE A 324 31.64 7.98 15.24
CA PHE A 324 32.41 7.71 14.04
C PHE A 324 32.31 8.84 13.00
N SER A 325 31.14 9.45 12.84
CA SER A 325 30.86 10.42 11.78
C SER A 325 31.19 11.85 12.17
N LYS A 326 31.05 12.25 13.45
CA LYS A 326 31.41 13.61 13.93
C LYS A 326 32.78 14.08 13.45
N PRO A 327 33.90 13.33 13.63
CA PRO A 327 35.19 13.82 13.19
C PRO A 327 35.26 14.04 11.67
N TYR A 328 34.57 13.23 10.85
CA TYR A 328 34.50 13.45 9.40
C TYR A 328 33.58 14.60 9.02
N ILE A 329 32.43 14.75 9.67
CA ILE A 329 31.50 15.88 9.47
C ILE A 329 32.18 17.19 9.88
N ASP A 330 32.92 17.19 10.99
CA ASP A 330 33.69 18.33 11.46
C ASP A 330 34.86 18.64 10.53
N GLN A 331 35.52 17.63 9.98
CA GLN A 331 36.60 17.80 9.01
C GLN A 331 36.07 18.36 7.68
N VAL A 332 34.96 17.83 7.16
CA VAL A 332 34.27 18.37 5.97
C VAL A 332 33.74 19.77 6.25
N GLY A 333 33.15 20.01 7.42
CA GLY A 333 32.67 21.32 7.85
C GLY A 333 33.81 22.34 7.93
N THR A 334 34.94 21.95 8.50
CA THR A 334 36.14 22.81 8.64
C THR A 334 36.79 23.08 7.29
N ALA A 335 36.90 22.07 6.42
CA ALA A 335 37.41 22.22 5.06
C ALA A 335 36.49 23.05 4.16
N ALA A 336 35.16 22.89 4.31
CA ALA A 336 34.17 23.63 3.55
C ALA A 336 33.96 25.07 4.06
N LYS A 337 34.22 25.33 5.34
CA LYS A 337 34.04 26.65 5.99
C LYS A 337 34.63 27.83 5.18
N PRO A 338 35.90 27.82 4.75
CA PRO A 338 36.46 28.93 3.97
C PRO A 338 35.78 29.08 2.59
N HIS A 339 35.38 27.98 1.95
CA HIS A 339 34.71 28.01 0.65
C HIS A 339 33.27 28.53 0.77
N VAL A 340 32.53 28.11 1.79
CA VAL A 340 31.17 28.59 2.08
C VAL A 340 31.20 30.06 2.47
N GLU A 341 32.14 30.50 3.30
CA GLU A 341 32.28 31.92 3.65
C GLU A 341 32.71 32.78 2.45
N LYS A 342 33.57 32.26 1.57
CA LYS A 342 33.93 32.94 0.30
C LYS A 342 32.73 33.07 -0.62
N VAL A 343 31.96 31.99 -0.81
CA VAL A 343 30.73 31.99 -1.60
C VAL A 343 29.70 32.95 -1.00
N ARG A 344 29.51 32.93 0.33
CA ARG A 344 28.63 33.84 1.06
C ARG A 344 29.07 35.29 0.92
N GLY A 345 30.37 35.58 0.98
CA GLY A 345 30.94 36.91 0.77
C GLY A 345 30.65 37.44 -0.64
N VAL A 346 30.85 36.58 -1.66
CA VAL A 346 30.56 36.90 -3.07
C VAL A 346 29.06 37.05 -3.32
N LEU A 347 28.21 36.22 -2.71
CA LEU A 347 26.75 36.30 -2.86
C LEU A 347 26.13 37.46 -2.09
N LYS A 348 26.75 37.95 -1.00
CA LYS A 348 26.21 39.01 -0.12
C LYS A 348 25.64 40.22 -0.88
N PRO A 349 26.33 40.83 -1.88
CA PRO A 349 25.76 41.92 -2.67
C PRO A 349 24.56 41.48 -3.53
N TYR A 350 24.60 40.28 -4.13
CA TYR A 350 23.50 39.75 -4.92
C TYR A 350 22.27 39.42 -4.07
N THR A 351 22.45 38.85 -2.88
CA THR A 351 21.37 38.58 -1.93
C THR A 351 20.74 39.90 -1.46
N LYS A 352 21.55 40.93 -1.17
CA LYS A 352 21.02 42.27 -0.84
C LYS A 352 20.23 42.88 -2.00
N GLY A 353 20.71 42.73 -3.23
CA GLY A 353 20.01 43.16 -4.44
C GLY A 353 18.68 42.44 -4.64
N ALA A 354 18.67 41.11 -4.48
CA ALA A 354 17.48 40.27 -4.59
C ALA A 354 16.44 40.60 -3.50
N VAL A 355 16.87 40.77 -2.24
CA VAL A 355 15.97 41.17 -1.14
C VAL A 355 15.37 42.56 -1.40
N ARG A 356 16.16 43.50 -1.93
CA ARG A 356 15.68 44.84 -2.27
C ARG A 356 14.67 44.79 -3.44
N ALA A 357 14.96 44.01 -4.48
CA ALA A 357 14.05 43.82 -5.60
C ALA A 357 12.76 43.14 -5.17
N TYR A 358 12.85 42.11 -4.34
CA TYR A 358 11.70 41.41 -3.77
C TYR A 358 10.84 42.30 -2.88
N ARG A 359 11.46 43.17 -2.07
CA ARG A 359 10.73 44.18 -1.28
C ARG A 359 9.96 45.14 -2.17
N LYS A 360 10.60 45.72 -3.19
CA LYS A 360 9.92 46.60 -4.16
C LYS A 360 8.79 45.88 -4.91
N PHE A 361 9.01 44.62 -5.27
CA PHE A 361 7.99 43.78 -5.88
C PHE A 361 6.80 43.58 -4.95
N LEU A 362 7.03 43.20 -3.69
CA LEU A 362 5.97 43.04 -2.69
C LEU A 362 5.20 44.34 -2.48
N GLU A 363 5.87 45.47 -2.32
CA GLU A 363 5.22 46.78 -2.20
C GLU A 363 4.33 47.05 -3.42
N SER A 364 4.85 46.86 -4.64
CA SER A 364 4.06 47.04 -5.87
C SER A 364 2.89 46.08 -6.00
N ALA A 365 3.07 44.81 -5.60
CA ALA A 365 2.03 43.80 -5.62
C ALA A 365 0.93 44.12 -4.61
N THR A 366 1.29 44.60 -3.42
CA THR A 366 0.33 45.07 -2.42
C THR A 366 -0.45 46.28 -2.93
N THR A 367 0.20 47.28 -3.53
CA THR A 367 -0.50 48.44 -4.11
C THR A 367 -1.45 48.03 -5.23
N TYR A 368 -1.00 47.16 -6.15
CA TYR A 368 -1.82 46.66 -7.24
C TYR A 368 -2.99 45.80 -6.73
N HIS A 369 -2.78 44.97 -5.71
CA HIS A 369 -3.83 44.20 -5.06
C HIS A 369 -4.94 45.11 -4.53
N HIS A 370 -4.60 46.19 -3.84
CA HIS A 370 -5.59 47.17 -3.35
C HIS A 370 -6.34 47.86 -4.50
N GLN A 371 -5.66 48.18 -5.61
CA GLN A 371 -6.30 48.75 -6.79
C GLN A 371 -7.28 47.77 -7.45
N VAL A 372 -6.90 46.50 -7.58
CA VAL A 372 -7.74 45.44 -8.13
C VAL A 372 -8.92 45.15 -7.20
N GLN A 373 -8.73 45.16 -5.88
CA GLN A 373 -9.83 45.07 -4.92
C GLN A 373 -10.87 46.16 -5.15
N GLY A 374 -10.44 47.42 -5.31
CA GLY A 374 -11.35 48.53 -5.62
C GLY A 374 -12.12 48.30 -6.93
N ARG A 375 -11.42 47.90 -7.99
CA ARG A 375 -12.02 47.66 -9.31
C ARG A 375 -12.99 46.46 -9.32
N VAL A 376 -12.64 45.38 -8.64
CA VAL A 376 -13.49 44.19 -8.48
C VAL A 376 -14.71 44.54 -7.64
N GLN A 377 -14.54 45.30 -6.55
CA GLN A 377 -15.65 45.73 -5.71
C GLN A 377 -16.62 46.64 -6.47
N GLU A 378 -16.12 47.57 -7.28
CA GLU A 378 -16.93 48.43 -8.14
C GLU A 378 -17.67 47.63 -9.20
N SER A 379 -16.98 46.70 -9.88
CA SER A 379 -17.59 45.80 -10.87
C SER A 379 -18.67 44.90 -10.26
N LEU A 380 -18.46 44.38 -9.05
CA LEU A 380 -19.45 43.56 -8.36
C LEU A 380 -20.66 44.39 -7.90
N LYS A 381 -20.45 45.65 -7.48
CA LYS A 381 -21.56 46.56 -7.11
C LYS A 381 -22.37 47.07 -8.30
N LYS A 382 -21.78 47.13 -9.49
CA LYS A 382 -22.42 47.65 -10.73
C LYS A 382 -23.58 46.79 -11.22
N HIS A 383 -23.60 45.48 -10.94
CA HIS A 383 -24.68 44.59 -11.34
C HIS A 383 -25.50 44.11 -10.14
N GLU A 384 -26.83 44.15 -10.26
CA GLU A 384 -27.74 43.78 -9.17
C GLU A 384 -27.55 42.32 -8.68
N LEU A 385 -27.13 41.40 -9.57
CA LEU A 385 -26.88 39.99 -9.25
C LEU A 385 -25.56 39.76 -8.51
N THR A 386 -24.52 40.56 -8.78
CA THR A 386 -23.20 40.41 -8.17
C THR A 386 -23.01 41.29 -6.95
N ARG A 387 -23.93 42.24 -6.72
CA ARG A 387 -23.96 43.10 -5.54
C ARG A 387 -23.93 42.35 -4.20
N PRO A 388 -24.69 41.24 -3.98
CA PRO A 388 -24.58 40.45 -2.76
C PRO A 388 -23.24 39.69 -2.63
N LEU A 389 -22.52 39.47 -3.74
CA LEU A 389 -21.20 38.83 -3.76
C LEU A 389 -20.04 39.80 -3.49
N ALA A 390 -20.31 41.11 -3.37
CA ALA A 390 -19.32 42.14 -3.05
C ALA A 390 -18.91 42.13 -1.56
N THR A 391 -18.74 40.94 -0.97
CA THR A 391 -18.24 40.75 0.40
C THR A 391 -16.74 41.04 0.45
N LYS A 392 -16.25 41.54 1.58
CA LYS A 392 -14.83 41.91 1.76
C LYS A 392 -13.90 40.73 1.47
N GLU A 393 -14.27 39.54 1.91
CA GLU A 393 -13.49 38.31 1.71
C GLU A 393 -13.42 37.90 0.24
N LEU A 394 -14.54 37.90 -0.48
CA LEU A 394 -14.59 37.47 -1.87
C LEU A 394 -13.87 38.46 -2.80
N VAL A 395 -13.99 39.77 -2.53
CA VAL A 395 -13.20 40.82 -3.21
C VAL A 395 -11.71 40.62 -2.98
N TRP A 396 -11.31 40.30 -1.74
CA TRP A 396 -9.91 40.03 -1.40
C TRP A 396 -9.37 38.80 -2.13
N PHE A 397 -10.10 37.69 -2.13
CA PHE A 397 -9.73 36.46 -2.84
C PHE A 397 -9.68 36.65 -4.36
N ALA A 398 -10.67 37.33 -4.95
CA ALA A 398 -10.70 37.60 -6.38
C ALA A 398 -9.53 38.49 -6.83
N ALA A 399 -9.19 39.52 -6.05
CA ALA A 399 -8.02 40.35 -6.32
C ALA A 399 -6.71 39.56 -6.18
N SER A 400 -6.61 38.67 -5.17
CA SER A 400 -5.45 37.78 -5.01
C SER A 400 -5.31 36.81 -6.18
N ALA A 401 -6.42 36.24 -6.67
CA ALA A 401 -6.42 35.33 -7.81
C ALA A 401 -5.99 36.04 -9.10
N LEU A 402 -6.51 37.24 -9.36
CA LEU A 402 -6.10 38.05 -10.52
C LEU A 402 -4.62 38.43 -10.49
N LEU A 403 -4.04 38.63 -9.29
CA LEU A 403 -2.62 38.93 -9.10
C LEU A 403 -1.73 37.68 -9.25
N ALA A 404 -2.22 36.50 -8.82
CA ALA A 404 -1.46 35.25 -8.88
C ALA A 404 -1.42 34.62 -10.27
N LEU A 405 -2.45 34.81 -11.10
CA LEU A 405 -2.57 34.19 -12.42
C LEU A 405 -1.37 34.48 -13.35
N PRO A 406 -0.90 35.74 -13.51
CA PRO A 406 0.30 36.03 -14.30
C PRO A 406 1.56 35.36 -13.74
N ALA A 407 1.73 35.32 -12.42
CA ALA A 407 2.89 34.70 -11.78
C ALA A 407 2.93 33.18 -12.03
N ILE A 408 1.78 32.51 -11.99
CA ILE A 408 1.66 31.07 -12.28
C ILE A 408 1.97 30.79 -13.76
N VAL A 409 1.47 31.62 -14.68
CA VAL A 409 1.76 31.48 -16.12
C VAL A 409 3.24 31.68 -16.41
N LEU A 410 3.85 32.73 -15.84
CA LEU A 410 5.30 32.98 -15.96
C LEU A 410 6.12 31.83 -15.36
N SER A 411 5.73 31.31 -14.19
CA SER A 411 6.38 30.15 -13.56
C SER A 411 6.32 28.90 -14.44
N ARG A 412 5.17 28.65 -15.10
CA ARG A 412 5.02 27.53 -16.05
C ARG A 412 5.90 27.71 -17.30
N ILE A 413 5.99 28.92 -17.85
CA ILE A 413 6.84 29.24 -19.00
C ILE A 413 8.32 29.08 -18.62
N CYS A 414 8.76 29.64 -17.50
CA CYS A 414 10.11 29.47 -16.99
C CYS A 414 10.44 27.99 -16.73
N SER A 415 9.53 27.25 -16.11
CA SER A 415 9.72 25.81 -15.87
C SER A 415 9.84 25.02 -17.19
N ALA A 416 9.07 25.37 -18.23
CA ALA A 416 9.16 24.71 -19.52
C ALA A 416 10.49 24.99 -20.25
N ILE A 417 11.07 26.17 -20.05
CA ILE A 417 12.33 26.60 -20.69
C ILE A 417 13.54 26.03 -19.93
N PHE A 418 13.53 26.07 -18.60
CA PHE A 418 14.69 25.71 -17.76
C PHE A 418 14.66 24.27 -17.25
N CYS A 419 13.49 23.67 -17.04
CA CYS A 419 13.38 22.27 -16.63
C CYS A 419 13.18 21.37 -17.85
N LYS A 420 14.29 20.87 -18.42
CA LYS A 420 14.22 19.79 -19.41
C LYS A 420 13.48 18.59 -18.80
N LYS A 421 12.37 18.18 -19.40
CA LYS A 421 11.66 16.94 -19.01
C LYS A 421 12.67 15.78 -19.01
N ALA A 422 12.83 15.12 -17.88
CA ALA A 422 13.60 13.88 -17.80
C ALA A 422 12.96 12.86 -18.75
N VAL A 423 13.76 12.34 -19.69
CA VAL A 423 13.36 11.23 -20.56
C VAL A 423 13.11 10.03 -19.65
N LYS A 424 11.86 9.55 -19.59
CA LYS A 424 11.55 8.31 -18.91
C LYS A 424 12.29 7.17 -19.61
N PRO A 425 13.05 6.31 -18.91
CA PRO A 425 13.69 5.16 -19.54
C PRO A 425 12.62 4.22 -20.05
N ASN A 426 12.75 3.83 -21.32
CA ASN A 426 11.86 2.90 -21.98
C ASN A 426 12.05 1.52 -21.34
N ARG A 427 11.08 1.06 -20.54
CA ARG A 427 11.05 -0.31 -19.99
C ARG A 427 10.62 -1.28 -21.10
N GLY A 428 11.51 -1.49 -22.07
CA GLY A 428 11.41 -2.57 -23.05
C GLY A 428 12.14 -3.80 -22.53
N GLY A 429 11.42 -4.67 -21.81
CA GLY A 429 11.94 -5.95 -21.35
C GLY A 429 12.23 -6.86 -22.53
N SER A 430 13.50 -7.27 -22.65
CA SER A 430 13.97 -8.34 -23.52
C SER A 430 13.39 -9.67 -23.05
N SER A 431 12.62 -10.36 -23.91
CA SER A 431 12.41 -11.80 -23.79
C SER A 431 12.30 -12.43 -25.18
N ASN A 432 13.42 -12.66 -25.84
CA ASN A 432 13.50 -13.52 -27.02
C ASN A 432 14.48 -14.66 -26.77
N HIS A 433 14.01 -15.66 -26.03
CA HIS A 433 14.53 -17.02 -26.14
C HIS A 433 13.39 -17.95 -26.57
N ALA A 434 13.23 -18.10 -27.88
CA ALA A 434 12.49 -19.21 -28.48
C ALA A 434 13.31 -19.82 -29.61
N ARG A 435 14.15 -20.77 -29.18
CA ARG A 435 14.79 -21.81 -29.98
C ARG A 435 13.73 -22.55 -30.82
N ARG A 436 13.74 -22.43 -32.15
CA ARG A 436 13.22 -23.47 -33.05
C ARG A 436 13.88 -23.43 -34.44
N LYS A 437 14.81 -24.38 -34.61
CA LYS A 437 15.09 -25.27 -35.75
C LYS A 437 14.91 -24.73 -37.19
N ALA A 438 16.00 -24.91 -37.92
CA ALA A 438 16.19 -24.78 -39.36
C ALA A 438 15.18 -25.56 -40.23
N LYS A 439 14.89 -25.00 -41.41
CA LYS A 439 14.86 -25.75 -42.68
C LYS A 439 15.10 -24.83 -43.88
N ARG A 440 16.00 -25.30 -44.75
CA ARG A 440 16.35 -24.75 -46.07
C ARG A 440 15.11 -24.67 -46.97
N GLY A 441 15.06 -23.66 -47.83
CA GLY A 441 14.11 -23.54 -48.94
C GLY A 441 14.42 -22.31 -49.79
N HIS A 442 14.65 -22.53 -51.08
CA HIS A 442 15.21 -21.66 -52.11
C HIS A 442 14.31 -20.46 -52.49
N GLN A 443 14.93 -19.40 -53.05
CA GLN A 443 14.31 -18.33 -53.84
C GLN A 443 13.34 -18.85 -54.92
N ASP A 444 12.21 -18.16 -55.13
CA ASP A 444 11.93 -17.47 -56.40
C ASP A 444 10.57 -16.74 -56.42
N ARG A 445 10.57 -15.61 -57.15
CA ARG A 445 9.47 -14.71 -57.58
C ARG A 445 9.05 -13.56 -56.67
#